data_AF-A0A2V8V5N5-F1
#
_entry.id   AF-A0A2V8V5N5-F1
#
_cell.length_a   1.000
_cell.length_b   1.000
_cell.length_c   1.000
_cell.angle_alpha   90.00
_cell.angle_beta   90.00
_cell.angle_gamma   90.00
#
_symmetry.space_group_name_H-M   'P 1'
#
loop_
_entity.id
_entity.type
_entity.pdbx_description
1 polymer ?
#
loop_
_entity_poly.entity_id
_entity_poly.type
_entity_poly.pdbx_seq_one_letter_code
_entity_poly.pdbx_strand_id
1 'polypeptide(L)'
;MNKLQGLPHVDAAAILKQGFFCRAIQRVARKAEATWHALRDAARRSELAHMDETGWKVGAQLHWLWAVVTEQITYCQILPGRGFGEAASILGAEYAGWLIHAGLQIYYKFLKAAHQSCAAHLIGRFRDWAEVVTPRRHAFPWR
;
A
#
# COMPACT_ATOMS: atom_id res chain seq x y z
N MET A 1 38.84 -6.97 3.34
CA MET A 1 38.05 -7.97 4.09
C MET A 1 36.75 -7.30 4.53
N ASN A 2 35.56 -7.88 4.32
CA ASN A 2 34.35 -7.36 4.95
C ASN A 2 34.48 -7.56 6.47
N LYS A 3 34.42 -6.47 7.26
CA LYS A 3 34.72 -6.48 8.70
C LYS A 3 33.78 -7.36 9.54
N LEU A 4 32.63 -7.80 9.01
CA LEU A 4 31.64 -8.57 9.78
C LEU A 4 31.67 -10.10 9.58
N GLN A 5 32.29 -10.62 8.52
CA GLN A 5 32.16 -12.06 8.18
C GLN A 5 33.47 -12.75 7.77
N GLY A 6 34.62 -12.06 7.79
CA GLY A 6 35.91 -12.68 7.47
C GLY A 6 36.08 -13.13 6.01
N LEU A 7 35.10 -12.86 5.14
CA LEU A 7 35.17 -13.25 3.73
C LEU A 7 36.13 -12.33 2.95
N PRO A 8 37.09 -12.90 2.19
CA PRO A 8 37.85 -12.17 1.18
C PRO A 8 36.89 -11.48 0.19
N HIS A 9 37.23 -10.27 -0.26
CA HIS A 9 36.34 -9.52 -1.16
C HIS A 9 36.06 -10.24 -2.48
N VAL A 10 37.01 -11.06 -2.94
CA VAL A 10 36.87 -11.92 -4.12
C VAL A 10 35.85 -13.04 -3.90
N ASP A 11 35.80 -13.64 -2.71
CA ASP A 11 34.80 -14.66 -2.37
C ASP A 11 33.42 -14.06 -2.15
N ALA A 12 33.36 -12.89 -1.51
CA ALA A 12 32.12 -12.12 -1.43
C ALA A 12 31.59 -11.75 -2.82
N ALA A 13 32.45 -11.29 -3.74
CA ALA A 13 32.06 -10.98 -5.12
C ALA A 13 31.64 -12.24 -5.91
N ALA A 14 32.29 -13.38 -5.69
CA ALA A 14 31.93 -14.66 -6.33
C ALA A 14 30.62 -15.26 -5.79
N ILE A 15 30.30 -15.02 -4.51
CA ILE A 15 29.01 -15.38 -3.89
C ILE A 15 27.91 -14.41 -4.37
N LEU A 16 28.23 -13.12 -4.49
CA LEU A 16 27.37 -12.06 -4.98
C LEU A 16 27.29 -12.00 -6.52
N LYS A 17 27.51 -13.12 -7.21
CA LYS A 17 27.23 -13.25 -8.64
C LYS A 17 25.83 -12.75 -8.96
N GLN A 18 25.67 -12.21 -10.17
CA GLN A 18 24.40 -11.67 -10.69
C GLN A 18 23.23 -12.61 -10.37
N GLY A 19 22.27 -12.10 -9.59
CA GLY A 19 21.07 -12.83 -9.19
C GLY A 19 21.14 -13.59 -7.85
N PHE A 20 22.24 -13.57 -7.09
CA PHE A 20 22.25 -14.14 -5.71
C PHE A 20 21.18 -13.48 -4.84
N PHE A 21 21.16 -12.14 -4.77
CA PHE A 21 20.14 -11.40 -4.03
C PHE A 21 18.73 -11.70 -4.53
N CYS A 22 18.54 -11.75 -5.86
CA CYS A 22 17.23 -12.10 -6.43
C CYS A 22 16.76 -13.49 -5.99
N ARG A 23 17.64 -14.51 -6.05
CA ARG A 23 17.32 -15.87 -5.59
C ARG A 23 17.09 -15.94 -4.08
N ALA A 24 17.86 -15.19 -3.30
CA ALA A 24 17.68 -15.12 -1.84
C ALA A 24 16.32 -14.51 -1.49
N ILE A 25 15.98 -13.37 -2.09
CA ILE A 25 14.68 -12.72 -1.93
C ILE A 25 13.54 -13.65 -2.36
N GLN A 26 13.67 -14.32 -3.52
CA GLN A 26 12.67 -15.28 -3.98
C GLN A 26 12.46 -16.46 -3.02
N ARG A 27 13.53 -16.97 -2.39
CA ARG A 27 13.41 -18.04 -1.39
C ARG A 27 12.69 -17.55 -0.13
N VAL A 28 13.02 -16.36 0.35
CA VAL A 28 12.34 -15.75 1.52
C VAL A 28 10.87 -15.48 1.18
N ALA A 29 10.59 -14.94 -0.02
CA ALA A 29 9.23 -14.69 -0.48
C ALA A 29 8.39 -15.97 -0.50
N ARG A 30 8.91 -17.09 -1.04
CA ARG A 30 8.22 -18.39 -0.99
C ARG A 30 7.93 -18.86 0.43
N LYS A 31 8.86 -18.65 1.37
CA LYS A 31 8.63 -18.99 2.79
C LYS A 31 7.60 -18.08 3.45
N ALA A 32 7.51 -16.82 3.02
CA ALA A 32 6.59 -15.82 3.55
C ALA A 32 5.19 -15.89 2.91
N GLU A 33 4.96 -16.71 1.88
CA GLU A 33 3.70 -16.79 1.15
C GLU A 33 2.51 -17.12 2.05
N ALA A 34 2.67 -18.09 2.97
CA ALA A 34 1.64 -18.42 3.95
C ALA A 34 1.32 -17.25 4.88
N THR A 35 2.34 -16.53 5.35
CA THR A 35 2.18 -15.31 6.16
C THR A 35 1.47 -14.23 5.35
N TRP A 36 1.84 -14.03 4.09
CA TRP A 36 1.22 -13.04 3.22
C TRP A 36 -0.28 -13.31 3.00
N HIS A 37 -0.67 -14.57 2.79
CA HIS A 37 -2.08 -14.96 2.76
C HIS A 37 -2.78 -14.72 4.09
N ALA A 38 -2.14 -15.08 5.21
CA ALA A 38 -2.69 -14.85 6.55
C ALA A 38 -2.90 -13.36 6.85
N LEU A 39 -1.99 -12.48 6.38
CA LEU A 39 -2.13 -11.03 6.48
C LEU A 39 -3.33 -10.52 5.67
N ARG A 40 -3.54 -11.03 4.45
CA ARG A 40 -4.73 -10.68 3.65
C ARG A 40 -6.00 -11.10 4.38
N ASP A 41 -6.03 -12.32 4.90
CA ASP A 41 -7.21 -12.83 5.59
C ASP A 41 -7.46 -12.12 6.92
N ALA A 42 -6.40 -11.66 7.61
CA ALA A 42 -6.52 -10.77 8.76
C ALA A 42 -7.11 -9.41 8.38
N ALA A 43 -6.65 -8.80 7.28
CA ALA A 43 -7.22 -7.56 6.75
C ALA A 43 -8.71 -7.70 6.41
N ARG A 44 -9.13 -8.84 5.85
CA ARG A 44 -10.55 -9.12 5.54
C ARG A 44 -11.43 -9.21 6.79
N ARG A 45 -10.86 -9.58 7.93
CA ARG A 45 -11.57 -9.72 9.22
C ARG A 45 -11.44 -8.49 10.12
N SER A 46 -10.64 -7.49 9.73
CA SER A 46 -10.43 -6.32 10.58
C SER A 46 -11.72 -5.50 10.69
N GLU A 47 -11.92 -4.89 11.85
CA GLU A 47 -13.00 -3.91 12.05
C GLU A 47 -12.70 -2.57 11.37
N LEU A 48 -11.43 -2.28 11.10
CA LEU A 48 -10.96 -1.05 10.49
C LEU A 48 -9.75 -1.32 9.59
N ALA A 49 -9.82 -0.80 8.36
CA ALA A 49 -8.78 -0.91 7.35
C ALA A 49 -8.55 0.44 6.67
N HIS A 50 -7.30 0.91 6.73
CA HIS A 50 -6.81 1.98 5.87
C HIS A 50 -6.38 1.38 4.54
N MET A 51 -6.99 1.80 3.43
CA MET A 51 -6.58 1.42 2.09
C MET A 51 -6.02 2.60 1.33
N ASP A 52 -4.90 2.36 0.66
CA ASP A 52 -4.30 3.31 -0.28
C ASP A 52 -3.60 2.57 -1.42
N GLU A 53 -3.38 3.29 -2.52
CA GLU A 53 -2.78 2.75 -3.72
C GLU A 53 -1.88 3.76 -4.42
N THR A 54 -0.71 3.30 -4.86
CA THR A 54 0.25 4.13 -5.58
C THR A 54 0.77 3.43 -6.83
N GLY A 55 1.11 4.22 -7.85
CA GLY A 55 1.64 3.69 -9.11
C GLY A 55 2.95 2.93 -8.90
N TRP A 56 3.07 1.74 -9.46
CA TRP A 56 4.24 0.88 -9.34
C TRP A 56 4.61 0.28 -10.70
N LYS A 57 5.88 0.34 -11.11
CA LYS A 57 6.28 -0.21 -12.42
C LYS A 57 6.82 -1.64 -12.29
N VAL A 58 6.20 -2.59 -12.99
CA VAL A 58 6.70 -3.96 -13.14
C VAL A 58 7.05 -4.18 -14.60
N GLY A 59 8.33 -4.46 -14.90
CA GLY A 59 8.77 -4.64 -16.29
C GLY A 59 8.44 -3.45 -17.20
N ALA A 60 8.59 -2.22 -16.69
CA ALA A 60 8.20 -0.97 -17.34
C ALA A 60 6.69 -0.77 -17.62
N GLN A 61 5.83 -1.68 -17.18
CA GLN A 61 4.37 -1.54 -17.26
C GLN A 61 3.82 -0.97 -15.96
N LEU A 62 2.80 -0.11 -16.05
CA LEU A 62 2.13 0.45 -14.87
C LEU A 62 1.28 -0.61 -14.20
N HIS A 63 1.56 -0.85 -12.93
CA HIS A 63 0.78 -1.58 -11.97
C HIS A 63 0.47 -0.64 -10.78
N TRP A 64 -0.22 -1.16 -9.79
CA TRP A 64 -0.58 -0.44 -8.57
C TRP A 64 -0.13 -1.24 -7.36
N LEU A 65 0.68 -0.61 -6.51
CA LEU A 65 0.96 -1.12 -5.18
C LEU A 65 -0.19 -0.71 -4.27
N TRP A 66 -0.95 -1.71 -3.83
CA TRP A 66 -2.01 -1.57 -2.85
C TRP A 66 -1.45 -1.83 -1.46
N ALA A 67 -1.79 -0.98 -0.51
CA ALA A 67 -1.49 -1.16 0.90
C ALA A 67 -2.79 -1.17 1.71
N VAL A 68 -2.87 -2.12 2.63
CA VAL A 68 -3.90 -2.18 3.67
C VAL A 68 -3.22 -2.14 5.02
N VAL A 69 -3.56 -1.14 5.82
CA VAL A 69 -3.04 -0.98 7.18
C VAL A 69 -4.19 -1.06 8.15
N THR A 70 -4.02 -1.89 9.16
CA THR A 70 -4.92 -2.02 10.31
C THR A 70 -4.10 -1.70 11.56
N GLU A 71 -4.70 -1.81 12.74
CA GLU A 71 -3.95 -1.68 14.00
C GLU A 71 -2.84 -2.74 14.14
N GLN A 72 -3.07 -3.94 13.61
CA GLN A 72 -2.22 -5.10 13.88
C GLN A 72 -1.29 -5.45 12.73
N ILE A 73 -1.68 -5.13 11.50
CA ILE A 73 -1.00 -5.58 10.29
C ILE A 73 -0.88 -4.50 9.22
N THR A 74 0.15 -4.69 8.39
CA THR A 74 0.28 -4.06 7.07
C THR A 74 0.36 -5.15 6.02
N TYR A 75 -0.55 -5.10 5.07
CA TYR A 75 -0.59 -5.99 3.91
C TYR A 75 -0.35 -5.19 2.64
N CYS A 76 0.50 -5.70 1.75
CA CYS A 76 0.79 -5.06 0.46
C CYS A 76 0.62 -6.05 -0.69
N GLN A 77 0.10 -5.58 -1.82
CA GLN A 77 -0.03 -6.36 -3.04
C GLN A 77 0.13 -5.49 -4.28
N ILE A 78 0.88 -5.97 -5.27
CA ILE A 78 0.97 -5.32 -6.57
C ILE A 78 -0.04 -5.96 -7.52
N LEU A 79 -0.93 -5.14 -8.09
CA LEU A 79 -1.97 -5.58 -9.03
C LEU A 79 -1.90 -4.76 -10.33
N PRO A 80 -2.32 -5.32 -11.48
CA PRO A 80 -2.25 -4.61 -12.76
C PRO A 80 -3.22 -3.42 -12.85
N GLY A 81 -4.30 -3.43 -12.06
CA GLY A 81 -5.33 -2.40 -12.10
C GLY A 81 -5.46 -1.58 -10.82
N ARG A 82 -6.20 -0.47 -10.98
CA ARG A 82 -6.63 0.45 -9.90
C ARG A 82 -8.16 0.44 -9.75
N GLY A 83 -8.78 -0.71 -10.03
CA GLY A 83 -10.23 -0.85 -10.05
C GLY A 83 -10.78 -1.41 -8.75
N PHE A 84 -12.10 -1.42 -8.66
CA PHE A 84 -12.79 -2.08 -7.55
C PHE A 84 -12.55 -3.59 -7.51
N GLY A 85 -12.39 -4.23 -8.68
CA GLY A 85 -12.07 -5.67 -8.73
C GLY A 85 -10.78 -5.99 -7.98
N GLU A 86 -9.74 -5.17 -8.17
CA GLU A 86 -8.48 -5.28 -7.44
C GLU A 86 -8.66 -5.04 -5.94
N ALA A 87 -9.33 -3.94 -5.55
CA ALA A 87 -9.60 -3.66 -4.14
C ALA A 87 -10.41 -4.77 -3.46
N ALA A 88 -11.47 -5.26 -4.10
CA ALA A 88 -12.32 -6.33 -3.61
C ALA A 88 -11.58 -7.68 -3.56
N SER A 89 -10.59 -7.91 -4.42
CA SER A 89 -9.74 -9.10 -4.32
C SER A 89 -8.91 -9.10 -3.02
N ILE A 90 -8.62 -7.93 -2.46
CA ILE A 90 -7.87 -7.75 -1.22
C ILE A 90 -8.79 -7.89 -0.01
N LEU A 91 -9.76 -6.99 0.16
CA LEU A 91 -10.64 -6.94 1.35
C LEU A 91 -11.91 -7.80 1.25
N GLY A 92 -12.29 -8.25 0.06
CA GLY A 92 -13.59 -8.87 -0.19
C GLY A 92 -14.68 -7.82 -0.41
N ALA A 93 -15.49 -7.98 -1.45
CA ALA A 93 -16.56 -7.03 -1.80
C ALA A 93 -17.57 -6.78 -0.66
N GLU A 94 -17.71 -7.76 0.24
CA GLU A 94 -18.64 -7.75 1.37
C GLU A 94 -18.02 -7.22 2.67
N TYR A 95 -16.82 -6.63 2.62
CA TYR A 95 -16.19 -6.02 3.80
C TYR A 95 -17.13 -5.02 4.46
N ALA A 96 -17.37 -5.21 5.76
CA ALA A 96 -18.38 -4.48 6.53
C ALA A 96 -17.78 -3.67 7.70
N GLY A 97 -16.45 -3.52 7.74
CA GLY A 97 -15.76 -2.68 8.72
C GLY A 97 -15.68 -1.22 8.31
N TRP A 98 -14.89 -0.45 9.06
CA TRP A 98 -14.49 0.91 8.70
C TRP A 98 -13.42 0.87 7.61
N LEU A 99 -13.68 1.58 6.52
CA LEU A 99 -12.77 1.73 5.41
C LEU A 99 -12.30 3.18 5.30
N ILE A 100 -11.03 3.40 5.62
CA ILE A 100 -10.39 4.71 5.57
C ILE A 100 -9.58 4.82 4.27
N HIS A 101 -9.86 5.83 3.45
CA HIS A 101 -9.20 5.96 2.14
C HIS A 101 -9.03 7.42 1.70
N ALA A 102 -8.18 7.64 0.67
CA ALA A 102 -7.89 8.95 0.09
C ALA A 102 -9.04 9.57 -0.75
N GLY A 103 -10.13 8.81 -0.96
CA GLY A 103 -11.36 9.30 -1.61
C GLY A 103 -11.51 8.89 -3.08
N LEU A 104 -10.72 7.93 -3.57
CA LEU A 104 -10.93 7.37 -4.90
C LEU A 104 -12.32 6.72 -4.99
N GLN A 105 -13.06 7.04 -6.05
CA GLN A 105 -14.49 6.68 -6.15
C GLN A 105 -14.77 5.17 -6.10
N ILE A 106 -13.80 4.34 -6.48
CA ILE A 106 -13.96 2.88 -6.46
C ILE A 106 -14.27 2.35 -5.06
N TYR A 107 -13.80 3.02 -4.00
CA TYR A 107 -13.95 2.55 -2.64
C TYR A 107 -15.41 2.58 -2.20
N TYR A 108 -16.21 3.53 -2.69
CA TYR A 108 -17.65 3.59 -2.37
C TYR A 108 -18.46 2.44 -2.95
N LYS A 109 -17.84 1.51 -3.69
CA LYS A 109 -18.47 0.24 -4.11
C LYS A 109 -18.40 -0.84 -3.02
N PHE A 110 -17.68 -0.63 -1.91
CA PHE A 110 -17.79 -1.46 -0.70
C PHE A 110 -19.07 -1.11 0.07
N LEU A 111 -20.22 -1.54 -0.43
CA LEU A 111 -21.54 -1.07 0.02
C LEU A 111 -21.86 -1.36 1.49
N LYS A 112 -21.17 -2.32 2.10
CA LYS A 112 -21.34 -2.69 3.51
C LYS A 112 -20.38 -1.97 4.45
N ALA A 113 -19.35 -1.32 3.91
CA ALA A 113 -18.34 -0.65 4.71
C ALA A 113 -18.83 0.72 5.19
N ALA A 114 -18.40 1.11 6.39
CA ALA A 114 -18.50 2.49 6.83
C ALA A 114 -17.30 3.27 6.26
N HIS A 115 -17.55 4.41 5.61
CA HIS A 115 -16.49 5.16 4.92
C HIS A 115 -16.00 6.34 5.73
N GLN A 116 -14.68 6.50 5.80
CA GLN A 116 -14.04 7.68 6.37
C GLN A 116 -12.93 8.18 5.43
N SER A 117 -12.87 9.50 5.24
CA SER A 117 -11.75 10.12 4.55
C SER A 117 -10.49 10.10 5.41
N CYS A 118 -9.36 9.72 4.82
CA CYS A 118 -8.08 9.75 5.52
C CYS A 118 -7.67 11.20 5.85
N ALA A 119 -7.54 11.51 7.14
CA ALA A 119 -7.17 12.86 7.61
C ALA A 119 -5.79 13.29 7.09
N ALA A 120 -4.82 12.38 7.01
CA ALA A 120 -3.49 12.70 6.47
C ALA A 120 -3.56 13.17 5.00
N HIS A 121 -4.39 12.52 4.18
CA HIS A 121 -4.63 12.91 2.79
C HIS A 121 -5.35 14.26 2.69
N LEU A 122 -6.32 14.53 3.56
CA LEU A 122 -7.00 15.82 3.60
C LEU A 122 -6.05 16.96 4.00
N ILE A 123 -5.26 16.76 5.04
CA ILE A 123 -4.26 17.73 5.51
C ILE A 123 -3.22 17.99 4.44
N GLY A 124 -2.71 16.94 3.78
CA GLY A 124 -1.78 17.06 2.65
C GLY A 124 -2.37 17.91 1.53
N ARG A 125 -3.59 17.58 1.08
CA ARG A 125 -4.27 18.33 0.03
C ARG A 125 -4.48 19.81 0.40
N PHE A 126 -4.83 20.11 1.65
CA PHE A 126 -4.97 21.50 2.09
C PHE A 126 -3.65 22.27 2.10
N ARG A 127 -2.54 21.61 2.42
CA ARG A 127 -1.20 22.23 2.33
C ARG A 127 -0.84 22.51 0.87
N ASP A 128 -1.02 21.53 -0.01
CA ASP A 128 -0.77 21.70 -1.45
C ASP A 128 -1.60 22.86 -2.02
N TRP A 129 -2.87 22.97 -1.60
CA TRP A 129 -3.74 24.08 -2.00
C TRP A 129 -3.26 25.42 -1.46
N ALA A 130 -2.79 25.49 -0.22
CA ALA A 130 -2.27 26.73 0.35
C ALA A 130 -1.05 27.28 -0.42
N GLU A 131 -0.27 26.41 -1.08
CA GLU A 131 0.88 26.81 -1.91
C GLU A 131 0.47 27.37 -3.27
N VAL A 132 -0.60 26.85 -3.88
CA VAL A 132 -1.02 27.23 -5.25
C VAL A 132 -2.14 28.27 -5.28
N VAL A 133 -2.94 28.39 -4.22
CA VAL A 133 -4.07 29.31 -4.18
C VAL A 133 -3.59 30.70 -3.80
N THR A 134 -3.77 31.66 -4.70
CA THR A 134 -3.67 33.08 -4.36
C THR A 134 -4.78 33.43 -3.36
N PRO A 135 -4.50 34.10 -2.22
CA PRO A 135 -5.54 34.40 -1.24
C PRO A 135 -6.63 35.29 -1.86
N ARG A 136 -7.77 34.71 -2.21
CA ARG A 136 -9.01 35.46 -2.45
C ARG A 136 -9.82 35.41 -1.16
N ARG A 137 -9.94 36.56 -0.49
CA ARG A 137 -10.85 36.72 0.66
C ARG A 137 -12.28 36.56 0.16
N HIS A 138 -12.81 35.34 0.22
CA HIS A 138 -14.24 35.14 0.29
C HIS A 138 -14.59 35.18 1.78
N ALA A 139 -15.35 36.21 2.19
CA ALA A 139 -15.95 36.22 3.52
C ALA A 139 -16.83 34.97 3.61
N PHE A 140 -16.45 34.02 4.46
CA PHE A 140 -17.29 32.88 4.79
C PHE A 140 -18.57 33.45 5.43
N PRO A 141 -19.76 33.27 4.84
CA PRO A 141 -20.97 33.81 5.42
C PRO A 141 -21.33 32.94 6.62
N TRP A 142 -20.90 33.37 7.81
CA TRP A 142 -21.46 32.89 9.06
C TRP A 142 -22.88 33.48 9.15
N ARG A 143 -23.89 32.63 8.96
CA ARG A 143 -25.27 32.87 9.40
C ARG A 143 -25.67 31.75 10.34
#